data_AF-A0A968ZW35-F1
#
_entry.id   AF-A0A968ZW35-F1
#
_cell.length_a   1.000
_cell.length_b   1.000
_cell.length_c   1.000
_cell.angle_alpha   90.00
_cell.angle_beta   90.00
_cell.angle_gamma   90.00
#
_symmetry.space_group_name_H-M   'P 1'
#
loop_
_entity.id
_entity.type
_entity.pdbx_description
1 polymer ?
#
loop_
_entity_poly.entity_id
_entity_poly.type
_entity_poly.pdbx_seq_one_letter_code
_entity_poly.pdbx_strand_id
1 'polypeptide(L)'
;MAWLLLGLAAFGLSLIAAVGWAMPAALTPLGWQGGLAIAVVVITFVANATTSLPADIIFLGGAAVLFLSGILDEEAALAGFSNSGMITVAVLYMVVVGPQQTGALAWVSQRVLGLPKGERAALWRLMVPVMGLSAFLNNTPVVAMFIPVVSDWCRKLRISPSKLMIPLSYAAIFGGICTLIGTSTNLVVNGLLISSTDLPSMGLLDIAWVGLPCAIAGFVFLTLTQRWLLPNRQSGFNAVDDSRQYTVEMVVAQNSPLAGKTVEQAGLRHLPELYLAEIVRGEQLLPAVSPKEILREHDQLIFVGAVDSIVDLQRLRGLQPATDQSFKLEVPRTERCLIEAVVSNTCPIVGKTIREGQFRTQYNAVVLAVARSGERLQGKLGDVRLQPGDVLLLEAHPNFLEQRRVSRDFYLVNGVPDSEPLRHEKAALAVSILVVMVLLAAFGWLSMLKAAVLAAIAMLVTGCCSPAQALRNIEWSVLLVIGAALAMGQALDATGAAEAIANSFISLAGDNAWVSLVLVYGITTLLTEVITNNAAAALVFPIALSLSQTLGVSFMPFVIAIMVAASASFSTPIGYQTNLMVYGPGGYKFTDFMRIGIPLNLLFWVITVTLTPLIYPF
;
A
#
# COMPACT_ATOMS: atom_id res chain seq x y z
N MET A 1 10.28 7.51 -23.05
CA MET A 1 11.07 6.54 -22.27
C MET A 1 12.50 6.41 -22.83
N ALA A 2 12.70 6.08 -24.11
CA ALA A 2 14.04 6.01 -24.73
C ALA A 2 14.85 7.33 -24.67
N TRP A 3 14.21 8.47 -24.93
CA TRP A 3 14.84 9.80 -24.82
C TRP A 3 15.24 10.20 -23.39
N LEU A 4 14.63 9.58 -22.38
CA LEU A 4 14.87 9.86 -20.97
C LEU A 4 16.02 9.02 -20.43
N LEU A 5 16.15 7.77 -20.91
CA LEU A 5 17.31 6.92 -20.69
C LEU A 5 18.57 7.46 -21.41
N LEU A 6 18.40 7.94 -22.65
CA LEU A 6 19.46 8.66 -23.36
C LEU A 6 19.81 9.99 -22.69
N GLY A 7 18.81 10.68 -22.12
CA GLY A 7 19.01 11.88 -21.32
C GLY A 7 19.80 11.62 -20.03
N LEU A 8 19.50 10.54 -19.30
CA LEU A 8 20.23 10.13 -18.10
C LEU A 8 21.67 9.67 -18.43
N ALA A 9 21.87 8.96 -19.55
CA ALA A 9 23.20 8.56 -20.00
C ALA A 9 24.04 9.78 -20.46
N ALA A 10 23.44 10.70 -21.22
CA ALA A 10 24.10 11.93 -21.66
C ALA A 10 24.35 12.91 -20.49
N PHE A 11 23.45 12.94 -19.51
CA PHE A 11 23.64 13.66 -18.25
C PHE A 11 24.75 13.04 -17.41
N GLY A 12 24.83 11.72 -17.33
CA GLY A 12 25.95 10.99 -16.71
C GLY A 12 27.30 11.36 -17.34
N LEU A 13 27.37 11.42 -18.67
CA LEU A 13 28.57 11.86 -19.41
C LEU A 13 28.96 13.33 -19.14
N SER A 14 27.98 14.21 -18.98
CA SER A 14 28.24 15.63 -18.63
C SER A 14 28.54 15.83 -17.14
N LEU A 15 28.06 14.93 -16.28
CA LEU A 15 28.40 14.87 -14.86
C LEU A 15 29.84 14.41 -14.63
N ILE A 16 30.35 13.48 -15.45
CA ILE A 16 31.78 13.09 -15.46
C ILE A 16 32.68 14.31 -15.67
N ALA A 17 32.28 15.24 -16.54
CA ALA A 17 33.01 16.49 -16.78
C ALA A 17 32.87 17.51 -15.63
N ALA A 18 31.71 17.54 -14.96
CA ALA A 18 31.42 18.51 -13.89
C ALA A 18 32.00 18.10 -12.52
N VAL A 19 31.98 16.81 -12.18
CA VAL A 19 32.50 16.28 -10.91
C VAL A 19 34.01 16.46 -10.81
N GLY A 20 34.73 16.44 -11.94
CA GLY A 20 36.17 16.73 -11.98
C GLY A 20 36.57 18.15 -11.57
N TRP A 21 35.64 19.11 -11.53
CA TRP A 21 35.93 20.53 -11.24
C TRP A 21 35.42 21.03 -9.88
N ALA A 22 34.49 20.32 -9.23
CA ALA A 22 33.74 20.82 -8.05
C ALA A 22 33.85 19.94 -6.79
N MET A 23 34.86 19.08 -6.68
CA MET A 23 35.05 18.25 -5.49
C MET A 23 35.41 19.10 -4.25
N PRO A 24 34.66 18.97 -3.14
CA PRO A 24 35.09 19.46 -1.82
C PRO A 24 36.45 18.87 -1.44
N ALA A 25 37.27 19.63 -0.71
CA ALA A 25 38.61 19.22 -0.27
C ALA A 25 38.66 17.91 0.55
N ALA A 26 37.53 17.41 1.05
CA ALA A 26 37.42 16.12 1.74
C ALA A 26 37.31 14.91 0.79
N LEU A 27 36.97 15.11 -0.50
CA LEU A 27 36.79 14.06 -1.50
C LEU A 27 37.96 13.97 -2.49
N THR A 28 39.00 14.79 -2.33
CA THR A 28 40.18 14.82 -3.22
C THR A 28 41.03 13.54 -3.29
N PRO A 29 40.99 12.58 -2.33
CA PRO A 29 41.64 11.28 -2.51
C PRO A 29 40.89 10.35 -3.48
N LEU A 30 39.61 10.62 -3.76
CA LEU A 30 38.80 9.77 -4.64
C LEU A 30 39.13 10.09 -6.09
N GLY A 31 39.59 9.08 -6.83
CA GLY A 31 39.67 9.16 -8.28
C GLY A 31 38.30 9.49 -8.91
N TRP A 32 38.30 9.78 -10.21
CA TRP A 32 37.07 10.09 -10.96
C TRP A 32 35.98 9.02 -10.81
N GLN A 33 36.39 7.75 -10.62
CA GLN A 33 35.51 6.60 -10.41
C GLN A 33 34.69 6.76 -9.11
N GLY A 34 35.34 7.13 -8.00
CA GLY A 34 34.67 7.35 -6.72
C GLY A 34 33.74 8.56 -6.75
N GLY A 35 34.17 9.65 -7.40
CA GLY A 35 33.32 10.81 -7.63
C GLY A 35 32.06 10.46 -8.44
N LEU A 36 32.22 9.70 -9.53
CA LEU A 36 31.11 9.24 -10.35
C LEU A 36 30.18 8.31 -9.58
N ALA A 37 30.72 7.35 -8.82
CA ALA A 37 29.93 6.42 -8.03
C ALA A 37 29.04 7.15 -7.02
N ILE A 38 29.61 8.09 -6.25
CA ILE A 38 28.85 8.93 -5.31
C ILE A 38 27.79 9.73 -6.05
N ALA A 39 28.14 10.35 -7.18
CA ALA A 39 27.22 11.20 -7.91
C ALA A 39 26.04 10.42 -8.51
N VAL A 40 26.27 9.22 -9.04
CA VAL A 40 25.22 8.32 -9.55
C VAL A 40 24.28 7.89 -8.42
N VAL A 41 24.83 7.52 -7.27
CA VAL A 41 24.05 7.16 -6.07
C VAL A 41 23.18 8.34 -5.65
N VAL A 42 23.76 9.54 -5.47
CA VAL A 42 23.01 10.76 -5.12
C VAL A 42 21.92 11.07 -6.14
N ILE A 43 22.21 10.98 -7.45
CA ILE A 43 21.21 11.22 -8.50
C ILE A 43 20.08 10.20 -8.45
N THR A 44 20.40 8.92 -8.24
CA THR A 44 19.41 7.84 -8.11
C THR A 44 18.44 8.17 -6.98
N PHE A 45 18.93 8.67 -5.85
CA PHE A 45 18.08 9.04 -4.73
C PHE A 45 17.28 10.32 -4.94
N VAL A 46 17.91 11.36 -5.47
CA VAL A 46 17.21 12.61 -5.79
C VAL A 46 16.11 12.33 -6.83
N ALA A 47 16.38 11.53 -7.85
CA ALA A 47 15.39 11.09 -8.81
C ALA A 47 14.26 10.29 -8.14
N ASN A 48 14.56 9.36 -7.23
CA ASN A 48 13.54 8.60 -6.52
C ASN A 48 12.66 9.46 -5.61
N ALA A 49 13.22 10.54 -5.03
CA ALA A 49 12.48 11.47 -4.18
C ALA A 49 11.65 12.49 -4.97
N THR A 50 12.10 12.89 -6.17
CA THR A 50 11.50 14.01 -6.92
C THR A 50 10.65 13.56 -8.10
N THR A 51 10.82 12.33 -8.59
CA THR A 51 10.10 11.81 -9.75
C THR A 51 9.01 10.82 -9.35
N SER A 52 8.02 10.64 -10.24
CA SER A 52 7.00 9.61 -10.13
C SER A 52 7.41 8.29 -10.80
N LEU A 53 8.69 8.11 -11.11
CA LEU A 53 9.19 6.90 -11.72
C LEU A 53 9.27 5.77 -10.67
N PRO A 54 9.03 4.51 -11.05
CA PRO A 54 9.20 3.38 -10.14
C PRO A 54 10.65 3.27 -9.64
N ALA A 55 10.83 2.98 -8.35
CA ALA A 55 12.14 2.89 -7.71
C ALA A 55 13.06 1.86 -8.39
N ASP A 56 12.51 0.73 -8.82
CA ASP A 56 13.22 -0.31 -9.57
C ASP A 56 13.85 0.22 -10.86
N ILE A 57 13.14 1.06 -11.61
CA ILE A 57 13.68 1.66 -12.85
C ILE A 57 14.82 2.61 -12.53
N ILE A 58 14.68 3.41 -11.47
CA ILE A 58 15.67 4.41 -11.09
C ILE A 58 16.95 3.73 -10.60
N PHE A 59 16.82 2.73 -9.71
CA PHE A 59 17.94 1.96 -9.18
C PHE A 59 18.64 1.14 -10.27
N LEU A 60 17.89 0.47 -11.14
CA LEU A 60 18.46 -0.24 -12.30
C LEU A 60 19.19 0.74 -13.24
N GLY A 61 18.65 1.94 -13.43
CA GLY A 61 19.30 3.00 -14.19
C GLY A 61 20.65 3.41 -13.59
N GLY A 62 20.69 3.60 -12.26
CA GLY A 62 21.93 3.90 -11.54
C GLY A 62 22.97 2.78 -11.68
N ALA A 63 22.56 1.53 -11.41
CA ALA A 63 23.42 0.36 -11.58
C ALA A 63 23.93 0.21 -13.03
N ALA A 64 23.08 0.46 -14.02
CA ALA A 64 23.45 0.40 -15.43
C ALA A 64 24.49 1.47 -15.80
N VAL A 65 24.38 2.70 -15.26
CA VAL A 65 25.40 3.74 -15.49
C VAL A 65 26.75 3.30 -14.92
N LEU A 66 26.78 2.73 -13.72
CA LEU A 66 28.03 2.25 -13.10
C LEU A 66 28.65 1.08 -13.87
N PHE A 67 27.82 0.15 -14.33
CA PHE A 67 28.26 -0.95 -15.19
C PHE A 67 28.82 -0.46 -16.53
N LEU A 68 28.08 0.41 -17.23
CA LEU A 68 28.53 0.97 -18.52
C LEU A 68 29.76 1.88 -18.39
N SER A 69 29.99 2.48 -17.21
CA SER A 69 31.19 3.28 -16.93
C SER A 69 32.45 2.43 -16.69
N GLY A 70 32.32 1.11 -16.58
CA GLY A 70 33.42 0.18 -16.30
C GLY A 70 33.88 0.18 -14.85
N ILE A 71 33.12 0.78 -13.92
CA ILE A 71 33.38 0.70 -12.48
C ILE A 71 33.01 -0.68 -11.93
N LEU A 72 31.92 -1.26 -12.46
CA LEU A 72 31.49 -2.62 -12.15
C LEU A 72 31.85 -3.54 -13.32
N ASP A 73 32.43 -4.69 -13.00
CA ASP A 73 32.53 -5.79 -13.95
C ASP A 73 31.20 -6.58 -14.03
N GLU A 74 31.14 -7.56 -14.94
CA GLU A 74 29.93 -8.35 -15.18
C GLU A 74 29.50 -9.14 -13.94
N GLU A 75 30.47 -9.67 -13.19
CA GLU A 75 30.21 -10.45 -11.99
C GLU A 75 29.65 -9.56 -10.87
N ALA A 76 30.26 -8.40 -10.61
CA ALA A 76 29.78 -7.45 -9.61
C ALA A 76 28.40 -6.86 -9.95
N ALA A 77 28.16 -6.54 -11.23
CA ALA A 77 26.87 -6.03 -11.67
C ALA A 77 25.72 -7.05 -11.54
N LEU A 78 26.02 -8.35 -11.69
CA LEU A 78 25.03 -9.43 -11.63
C LEU A 78 24.96 -10.13 -10.26
N ALA A 79 25.96 -9.97 -9.40
CA ALA A 79 26.07 -10.64 -8.09
C ALA A 79 24.83 -10.42 -7.21
N GLY A 80 24.20 -9.24 -7.30
CA GLY A 80 22.99 -8.93 -6.56
C GLY A 80 21.78 -9.81 -6.94
N PHE A 81 21.71 -10.29 -8.19
CA PHE A 81 20.59 -11.06 -8.72
C PHE A 81 20.68 -12.56 -8.46
N SER A 82 21.88 -13.08 -8.18
CA SER A 82 22.11 -14.49 -7.81
C SER A 82 22.08 -14.71 -6.29
N ASN A 83 21.81 -13.66 -5.52
CA ASN A 83 21.87 -13.69 -4.06
C ASN A 83 20.76 -14.57 -3.43
N SER A 84 21.17 -15.42 -2.48
CA SER A 84 20.27 -16.34 -1.77
C SER A 84 19.20 -15.61 -0.93
N GLY A 85 19.51 -14.43 -0.39
CA GLY A 85 18.57 -13.57 0.32
C GLY A 85 17.48 -13.04 -0.60
N MET A 86 17.84 -12.47 -1.76
CA MET A 86 16.88 -12.04 -2.79
C MET A 86 15.95 -13.20 -3.21
N ILE A 87 16.52 -14.38 -3.48
CA ILE A 87 15.73 -15.58 -3.83
C ILE A 87 14.79 -15.97 -2.68
N THR A 88 15.26 -15.92 -1.43
CA THR A 88 14.43 -16.19 -0.25
C THR A 88 13.22 -15.25 -0.20
N VAL A 89 13.42 -13.96 -0.49
CA VAL A 89 12.33 -12.98 -0.57
C VAL A 89 11.30 -13.38 -1.62
N ALA A 90 11.74 -13.73 -2.83
CA ALA A 90 10.87 -14.13 -3.93
C ALA A 90 10.00 -15.35 -3.56
N VAL A 91 10.60 -16.36 -2.93
CA VAL A 91 9.90 -17.56 -2.48
C VAL A 91 8.93 -17.25 -1.35
N LEU A 92 9.29 -16.36 -0.42
CA LEU A 92 8.40 -15.96 0.67
C LEU A 92 7.15 -15.22 0.16
N TYR A 93 7.29 -14.40 -0.88
CA TYR A 93 6.12 -13.82 -1.55
C TYR A 93 5.15 -14.90 -2.05
N MET A 94 5.67 -16.00 -2.62
CA MET A 94 4.83 -17.12 -3.05
C MET A 94 4.11 -17.81 -1.88
N VAL A 95 4.78 -18.00 -0.74
CA VAL A 95 4.18 -18.65 0.45
C VAL A 95 3.01 -17.82 1.00
N VAL A 96 3.16 -16.50 1.04
CA VAL A 96 2.16 -15.57 1.57
C VAL A 96 0.85 -15.58 0.76
N VAL A 97 0.89 -15.99 -0.52
CA VAL A 97 -0.30 -16.11 -1.39
C VAL A 97 -1.27 -17.17 -0.89
N GLY A 98 -0.80 -18.29 -0.36
CA GLY A 98 -1.66 -19.39 0.09
C GLY A 98 -2.68 -18.95 1.15
N PRO A 99 -2.27 -18.36 2.29
CA PRO A 99 -3.17 -17.82 3.30
C PRO A 99 -4.11 -16.72 2.77
N GLN A 100 -3.66 -15.91 1.80
CA GLN A 100 -4.49 -14.89 1.16
C GLN A 100 -5.62 -15.52 0.33
N GLN A 101 -5.27 -16.41 -0.61
CA GLN A 101 -6.22 -17.03 -1.57
C GLN A 101 -7.19 -18.03 -0.95
N THR A 102 -6.85 -18.59 0.22
CA THR A 102 -7.76 -19.47 0.97
C THR A 102 -8.76 -18.72 1.85
N GLY A 103 -8.64 -17.39 1.95
CA GLY A 103 -9.46 -16.58 2.85
C GLY A 103 -9.15 -16.82 4.33
N ALA A 104 -8.01 -17.46 4.65
CA ALA A 104 -7.60 -17.72 6.02
C ALA A 104 -7.50 -16.42 6.84
N LEU A 105 -7.04 -15.34 6.20
CA LEU A 105 -6.91 -14.03 6.83
C LEU A 105 -8.27 -13.41 7.17
N ALA A 106 -9.27 -13.54 6.29
CA ALA A 106 -10.64 -13.10 6.54
C ALA A 106 -11.29 -13.95 7.66
N TRP A 107 -11.04 -15.25 7.67
CA TRP A 107 -11.55 -16.17 8.69
C TRP A 107 -10.96 -15.86 10.09
N VAL A 108 -9.65 -15.66 10.20
CA VAL A 108 -8.99 -15.28 11.47
C VAL A 108 -9.50 -13.91 11.94
N SER A 109 -9.56 -12.92 11.05
CA SER A 109 -10.00 -11.58 11.42
C SER A 109 -11.46 -11.56 11.91
N GLN A 110 -12.41 -12.16 11.20
CA GLN A 110 -13.82 -12.19 11.62
C GLN A 110 -14.02 -12.87 12.98
N ARG A 111 -13.26 -13.94 13.27
CA ARG A 111 -13.38 -14.70 14.53
C ARG A 111 -12.78 -13.97 15.73
N VAL A 112 -11.74 -13.17 15.51
CA VAL A 112 -11.02 -12.44 16.57
C VAL A 112 -11.63 -11.05 16.82
N LEU A 113 -12.20 -10.42 15.80
CA LEU A 113 -12.64 -9.02 15.85
C LEU A 113 -13.96 -8.82 16.61
N GLY A 114 -14.98 -9.66 16.38
CA GLY A 114 -16.30 -9.53 17.03
C GLY A 114 -16.94 -8.13 16.90
N LEU A 115 -17.84 -7.76 17.82
CA LEU A 115 -18.39 -6.40 17.94
C LEU A 115 -17.81 -5.70 19.18
N PRO A 116 -16.94 -4.68 19.03
CA PRO A 116 -16.38 -3.94 20.14
C PRO A 116 -17.44 -3.16 20.93
N LYS A 117 -17.31 -3.10 22.26
CA LYS A 117 -18.16 -2.26 23.13
C LYS A 117 -17.44 -0.95 23.43
N GLY A 118 -17.36 -0.07 22.44
CA GLY A 118 -16.78 1.28 22.56
C GLY A 118 -15.41 1.45 21.90
N GLU A 119 -14.92 2.69 21.88
CA GLU A 119 -13.75 3.14 21.11
C GLU A 119 -12.43 2.46 21.51
N ARG A 120 -12.13 2.40 22.81
CA ARG A 120 -10.90 1.74 23.30
C ARG A 120 -10.90 0.24 22.99
N ALA A 121 -12.05 -0.41 23.15
CA ALA A 121 -12.20 -1.83 22.83
C ALA A 121 -12.04 -2.07 21.33
N ALA A 122 -12.54 -1.16 20.48
CA ALA A 122 -12.35 -1.24 19.02
C ALA A 122 -10.88 -1.10 18.65
N LEU A 123 -10.16 -0.16 19.26
CA LEU A 123 -8.73 0.03 19.05
C LEU A 123 -7.93 -1.23 19.42
N TRP A 124 -8.15 -1.79 20.61
CA TRP A 124 -7.41 -2.97 21.08
C TRP A 124 -7.71 -4.21 20.24
N ARG A 125 -8.99 -4.45 19.93
CA ARG A 125 -9.41 -5.56 19.08
C ARG A 125 -8.95 -5.41 17.63
N LEU A 126 -8.60 -4.20 17.20
CA LEU A 126 -8.00 -3.95 15.90
C LEU A 126 -6.48 -4.15 15.93
N MET A 127 -5.78 -3.47 16.85
CA MET A 127 -4.32 -3.42 16.83
C MET A 127 -3.68 -4.78 17.14
N VAL A 128 -4.16 -5.51 18.16
CA VAL A 128 -3.52 -6.77 18.57
C VAL A 128 -3.54 -7.83 17.46
N PRO A 129 -4.68 -8.10 16.79
CA PRO A 129 -4.70 -9.09 15.71
C PRO A 129 -3.93 -8.61 14.48
N VAL A 130 -4.00 -7.32 14.15
CA VAL A 130 -3.25 -6.75 13.02
C VAL A 130 -1.74 -6.87 13.25
N MET A 131 -1.25 -6.52 14.44
CA MET A 131 0.17 -6.69 14.80
C MET A 131 0.60 -8.16 14.68
N GLY A 132 -0.20 -9.08 15.21
CA GLY A 132 0.09 -10.51 15.14
C GLY A 132 0.11 -11.05 13.70
N LEU A 133 -0.82 -10.61 12.85
CA LEU A 133 -0.87 -11.00 11.44
C LEU A 133 0.28 -10.40 10.63
N SER A 134 0.55 -9.10 10.81
CA SER A 134 1.63 -8.39 10.11
C SER A 134 3.03 -8.85 10.52
N ALA A 135 3.17 -9.48 11.70
CA ALA A 135 4.41 -10.13 12.08
C ALA A 135 4.81 -11.29 11.14
N PHE A 136 3.90 -11.82 10.32
CA PHE A 136 4.21 -12.94 9.42
C PHE A 136 3.76 -12.69 7.97
N LEU A 137 3.16 -11.53 7.71
CA LEU A 137 2.58 -11.17 6.42
C LEU A 137 2.97 -9.75 6.09
N ASN A 138 3.14 -9.47 4.81
CA ASN A 138 3.37 -8.10 4.37
C ASN A 138 2.25 -7.16 4.81
N ASN A 139 2.64 -5.95 5.23
CA ASN A 139 1.74 -4.95 5.80
C ASN A 139 0.61 -4.53 4.82
N THR A 140 0.89 -4.43 3.52
CA THR A 140 -0.06 -3.93 2.51
C THR A 140 -1.34 -4.79 2.39
N PRO A 141 -1.27 -6.11 2.14
CA PRO A 141 -2.44 -6.99 2.15
C PRO A 141 -3.22 -6.97 3.46
N VAL A 142 -2.54 -6.92 4.61
CA VAL A 142 -3.18 -6.89 5.93
C VAL A 142 -4.00 -5.61 6.06
N VAL A 143 -3.42 -4.44 5.81
CA VAL A 143 -4.14 -3.17 5.92
C VAL A 143 -5.31 -3.10 4.93
N ALA A 144 -5.10 -3.50 3.68
CA ALA A 144 -6.15 -3.53 2.66
C ALA A 144 -7.36 -4.36 3.08
N MET A 145 -7.13 -5.53 3.67
CA MET A 145 -8.19 -6.42 4.15
C MET A 145 -8.97 -5.85 5.32
N PHE A 146 -8.31 -5.13 6.23
CA PHE A 146 -8.95 -4.60 7.43
C PHE A 146 -9.64 -3.24 7.21
N ILE A 147 -9.28 -2.47 6.18
CA ILE A 147 -9.97 -1.20 5.85
C ILE A 147 -11.50 -1.35 5.76
N PRO A 148 -12.08 -2.31 5.00
CA PRO A 148 -13.54 -2.46 4.93
C PRO A 148 -14.13 -2.87 6.28
N VAL A 149 -13.45 -3.74 7.04
CA VAL A 149 -13.92 -4.20 8.37
C VAL A 149 -13.94 -3.05 9.37
N VAL A 150 -12.88 -2.23 9.40
CA VAL A 150 -12.80 -1.02 10.23
C VAL A 150 -13.86 -0.01 9.81
N SER A 151 -14.12 0.14 8.51
CA SER A 151 -15.15 1.03 7.99
C SER A 151 -16.57 0.59 8.41
N ASP A 152 -16.85 -0.71 8.40
CA ASP A 152 -18.10 -1.29 8.93
C ASP A 152 -18.25 -1.05 10.44
N TRP A 153 -17.16 -1.20 11.20
CA TRP A 153 -17.15 -0.92 12.63
C TRP A 153 -17.41 0.54 12.95
N CYS A 154 -16.78 1.44 12.22
CA CYS A 154 -16.99 2.88 12.35
C CYS A 154 -18.48 3.23 12.16
N ARG A 155 -19.12 2.63 11.15
CA ARG A 155 -20.57 2.77 10.89
C ARG A 155 -21.42 2.22 12.04
N LYS A 156 -21.22 0.94 12.42
CA LYS A 156 -22.03 0.27 13.46
C LYS A 156 -21.89 0.90 14.85
N LEU A 157 -20.68 1.35 15.19
CA LEU A 157 -20.36 1.91 16.50
C LEU A 157 -20.47 3.45 16.54
N ARG A 158 -20.76 4.10 15.41
CA ARG A 158 -20.77 5.57 15.26
C ARG A 158 -19.46 6.22 15.72
N ILE A 159 -18.33 5.58 15.38
CA ILE A 159 -16.98 6.08 15.63
C ILE A 159 -16.43 6.68 14.33
N SER A 160 -15.75 7.82 14.42
CA SER A 160 -15.09 8.41 13.26
C SER A 160 -13.94 7.54 12.72
N PRO A 161 -13.88 7.26 11.39
CA PRO A 161 -12.81 6.47 10.78
C PRO A 161 -11.39 6.96 11.11
N SER A 162 -11.23 8.28 11.26
CA SER A 162 -9.99 8.94 11.65
C SER A 162 -9.43 8.51 13.03
N LYS A 163 -10.19 7.74 13.81
CA LYS A 163 -9.74 7.20 15.11
C LYS A 163 -9.18 5.79 15.02
N LEU A 164 -9.43 5.07 13.92
CA LEU A 164 -9.03 3.66 13.76
C LEU A 164 -8.13 3.43 12.54
N MET A 165 -8.16 4.32 11.55
CA MET A 165 -7.42 4.16 10.29
C MET A 165 -5.89 4.30 10.43
N ILE A 166 -5.36 5.30 11.15
CA ILE A 166 -3.93 5.38 11.48
C ILE A 166 -3.51 4.21 12.38
N PRO A 167 -4.24 3.89 13.47
CA PRO A 167 -3.92 2.73 14.28
C PRO A 167 -3.89 1.40 13.52
N LEU A 168 -4.74 1.22 12.51
CA LEU A 168 -4.69 0.05 11.62
C LEU A 168 -3.34 -0.04 10.91
N SER A 169 -2.93 1.04 10.22
CA SER A 169 -1.67 1.07 9.48
C SER A 169 -0.46 0.93 10.41
N TYR A 170 -0.44 1.65 11.53
CA TYR A 170 0.68 1.58 12.47
C TYR A 170 0.76 0.23 13.18
N ALA A 171 -0.36 -0.40 13.51
CA ALA A 171 -0.37 -1.77 14.02
C ALA A 171 0.26 -2.76 13.03
N ALA A 172 0.01 -2.59 11.73
CA ALA A 172 0.66 -3.41 10.71
C ALA A 172 2.18 -3.18 10.70
N ILE A 173 2.63 -1.91 10.77
CA ILE A 173 4.06 -1.59 10.86
C ILE A 173 4.70 -2.19 12.12
N PHE A 174 4.06 -2.04 13.29
CA PHE A 174 4.53 -2.58 14.57
C PHE A 174 4.69 -4.11 14.51
N GLY A 175 3.73 -4.81 13.89
CA GLY A 175 3.84 -6.23 13.64
C GLY A 175 5.00 -6.55 12.69
N GLY A 176 5.07 -5.85 11.56
CA GLY A 176 6.05 -6.09 10.50
C GLY A 176 7.51 -5.97 10.95
N ILE A 177 7.81 -5.09 11.92
CA ILE A 177 9.16 -4.95 12.49
C ILE A 177 9.56 -6.06 13.46
N CYS A 178 8.62 -6.92 13.90
CA CYS A 178 8.91 -7.94 14.91
C CYS A 178 9.61 -9.17 14.34
N THR A 179 9.53 -9.41 13.02
CA THR A 179 10.14 -10.59 12.40
C THR A 179 10.82 -10.24 11.08
N LEU A 180 11.67 -11.15 10.64
CA LEU A 180 12.35 -11.04 9.35
C LEU A 180 11.39 -10.98 8.15
N ILE A 181 10.28 -11.71 8.19
CA ILE A 181 9.32 -11.86 7.06
C ILE A 181 8.23 -10.78 7.10
N GLY A 182 8.03 -10.13 8.24
CA GLY A 182 6.91 -9.20 8.44
C GLY A 182 6.90 -8.01 7.48
N THR A 183 8.07 -7.56 7.00
CA THR A 183 8.15 -6.49 6.00
C THR A 183 9.23 -6.77 4.96
N SER A 184 8.98 -6.35 3.72
CA SER A 184 9.92 -6.46 2.60
C SER A 184 11.24 -5.75 2.87
N THR A 185 11.24 -4.68 3.69
CA THR A 185 12.44 -3.95 4.09
C THR A 185 13.39 -4.80 4.92
N ASN A 186 12.86 -5.66 5.80
CA ASN A 186 13.67 -6.55 6.61
C ASN A 186 14.35 -7.61 5.73
N LEU A 187 13.59 -8.12 4.75
CA LEU A 187 14.10 -9.07 3.79
C LEU A 187 15.18 -8.47 2.87
N VAL A 188 15.02 -7.20 2.47
CA VAL A 188 16.04 -6.43 1.73
C VAL A 188 17.33 -6.36 2.54
N VAL A 189 17.28 -5.82 3.77
CA VAL A 189 18.47 -5.64 4.60
C VAL A 189 19.19 -6.95 4.90
N ASN A 190 18.43 -8.02 5.19
CA ASN A 190 19.03 -9.34 5.39
C ASN A 190 19.65 -9.92 4.12
N GLY A 191 19.06 -9.65 2.95
CA GLY A 191 19.69 -9.98 1.68
C GLY A 191 21.04 -9.28 1.50
N LEU A 192 21.10 -7.99 1.85
CA LEU A 192 22.35 -7.20 1.83
C LEU A 192 23.38 -7.72 2.84
N LEU A 193 22.95 -8.14 4.04
CA LEU A 193 23.81 -8.74 5.06
C LEU A 193 24.52 -10.00 4.55
N ILE A 194 23.75 -10.93 3.96
CA ILE A 194 24.26 -12.21 3.47
C ILE A 194 25.22 -12.02 2.27
N SER A 195 25.01 -11.00 1.44
CA SER A 195 25.88 -10.74 0.29
C SER A 195 27.17 -9.99 0.64
N SER A 196 27.11 -9.09 1.61
CA SER A 196 28.18 -8.12 1.86
C SER A 196 29.04 -8.48 3.07
N THR A 197 28.70 -9.54 3.80
CA THR A 197 29.44 -9.99 4.99
C THR A 197 29.46 -11.51 5.08
N ASP A 198 30.42 -12.06 5.82
CA ASP A 198 30.48 -13.51 6.14
C ASP A 198 29.50 -13.91 7.26
N LEU A 199 28.63 -13.00 7.71
CA LEU A 199 27.67 -13.28 8.75
C LEU A 199 26.55 -14.19 8.22
N PRO A 200 26.05 -15.14 9.04
CA PRO A 200 24.92 -15.97 8.64
C PRO A 200 23.67 -15.11 8.43
N SER A 201 22.72 -15.65 7.66
CA SER A 201 21.38 -15.05 7.57
C SER A 201 20.78 -14.86 8.95
N MET A 202 20.12 -13.74 9.18
CA MET A 202 19.44 -13.54 10.45
C MET A 202 18.34 -14.58 10.64
N GLY A 203 18.19 -15.04 11.88
CA GLY A 203 17.06 -15.82 12.31
C GLY A 203 15.76 -15.04 12.18
N LEU A 204 14.65 -15.78 12.11
CA LEU A 204 13.31 -15.18 11.95
C LEU A 204 12.97 -14.18 13.06
N LEU A 205 13.41 -14.47 14.29
CA LEU A 205 13.06 -13.73 15.51
C LEU A 205 14.21 -12.90 16.08
N ASP A 206 15.34 -12.77 15.36
CA ASP A 206 16.49 -11.99 15.86
C ASP A 206 16.09 -10.52 16.06
N ILE A 207 15.31 -9.98 15.13
CA ILE A 207 14.77 -8.62 15.22
C ILE A 207 13.78 -8.49 16.39
N ALA A 208 13.12 -9.57 16.81
CA ALA A 208 12.04 -9.51 17.79
C ALA A 208 12.50 -8.94 19.15
N TRP A 209 13.76 -9.12 19.51
CA TRP A 209 14.33 -8.55 20.74
C TRP A 209 14.27 -7.03 20.79
N VAL A 210 14.26 -6.36 19.64
CA VAL A 210 14.10 -4.90 19.52
C VAL A 210 12.72 -4.53 18.98
N GLY A 211 12.23 -5.27 17.99
CA GLY A 211 10.95 -5.07 17.35
C GLY A 211 9.76 -5.21 18.30
N LEU A 212 9.77 -6.21 19.20
CA LEU A 212 8.66 -6.43 20.14
C LEU A 212 8.57 -5.31 21.19
N PRO A 213 9.67 -4.86 21.84
CA PRO A 213 9.64 -3.65 22.67
C PRO A 213 9.14 -2.40 21.93
N CYS A 214 9.58 -2.15 20.69
CA CYS A 214 9.07 -1.05 19.87
C CYS A 214 7.57 -1.21 19.60
N ALA A 215 7.11 -2.41 19.24
CA ALA A 215 5.71 -2.70 18.95
C ALA A 215 4.81 -2.51 20.19
N ILE A 216 5.26 -2.96 21.37
CA ILE A 216 4.57 -2.74 22.65
C ILE A 216 4.54 -1.25 22.98
N ALA A 217 5.67 -0.55 22.85
CA ALA A 217 5.75 0.88 23.13
C ALA A 217 4.84 1.70 22.20
N GLY A 218 4.80 1.37 20.90
CA GLY A 218 3.91 2.00 19.93
C GLY A 218 2.43 1.72 20.21
N PHE A 219 2.10 0.48 20.59
CA PHE A 219 0.75 0.12 21.04
C PHE A 219 0.32 0.91 22.28
N VAL A 220 1.18 0.97 23.31
CA VAL A 220 0.93 1.75 24.53
C VAL A 220 0.81 3.24 24.20
N PHE A 221 1.69 3.77 23.36
CA PHE A 221 1.66 5.17 22.92
C PHE A 221 0.32 5.53 22.26
N LEU A 222 -0.13 4.76 21.26
CA LEU A 222 -1.41 5.03 20.60
C LEU A 222 -2.60 4.86 21.54
N THR A 223 -2.60 3.83 22.39
CA THR A 223 -3.71 3.60 23.31
C THR A 223 -3.85 4.72 24.36
N LEU A 224 -2.75 5.31 24.82
CA LEU A 224 -2.75 6.44 25.75
C LEU A 224 -3.08 7.77 25.04
N THR A 225 -2.52 7.99 23.86
CA THR A 225 -2.59 9.30 23.18
C THR A 225 -3.76 9.45 22.20
N GLN A 226 -4.49 8.37 21.87
CA GLN A 226 -5.62 8.39 20.92
C GLN A 226 -6.62 9.53 21.15
N ARG A 227 -6.91 9.86 22.41
CA ARG A 227 -7.91 10.87 22.76
C ARG A 227 -7.47 12.30 22.39
N TRP A 228 -6.16 12.53 22.28
CA TRP A 228 -5.56 13.87 22.19
C TRP A 228 -4.95 14.10 20.80
N LEU A 229 -4.36 13.04 20.24
CA LEU A 229 -3.59 13.07 19.01
C LEU A 229 -4.39 12.67 17.77
N LEU A 230 -5.31 11.69 17.89
CA LEU A 230 -6.11 11.26 16.73
C LEU A 230 -7.27 12.24 16.48
N PRO A 231 -7.39 12.78 15.27
CA PRO A 231 -8.46 13.71 14.94
C PRO A 231 -9.82 12.99 14.97
N ASN A 232 -10.89 13.74 15.24
CA ASN A 232 -12.26 13.25 15.15
C ASN A 232 -12.92 13.82 13.89
N ARG A 233 -12.67 13.18 12.74
CA ARG A 233 -13.17 13.58 11.42
C ARG A 233 -14.06 12.48 10.86
N GLN A 234 -15.24 12.84 10.43
CA GLN A 234 -16.07 11.96 9.61
C GLN A 234 -15.58 12.06 8.18
N SER A 235 -15.39 10.92 7.51
CA SER A 235 -15.26 10.92 6.07
C SER A 235 -16.64 11.24 5.47
N GLY A 236 -16.68 12.16 4.51
CA GLY A 236 -17.89 12.61 3.80
C GLY A 236 -18.58 11.50 2.99
N PHE A 237 -18.06 10.27 3.03
CA PHE A 237 -18.60 9.07 2.40
C PHE A 237 -19.69 8.38 3.20
N ASN A 238 -19.73 8.53 4.54
CA ASN A 238 -20.80 7.93 5.33
C ASN A 238 -22.18 8.51 5.00
N ALA A 239 -22.25 9.74 4.46
CA ALA A 239 -23.50 10.35 4.01
C ALA A 239 -24.00 9.83 2.66
N VAL A 240 -23.19 9.04 1.93
CA VAL A 240 -23.54 8.50 0.60
C VAL A 240 -23.87 7.01 0.65
N ASP A 241 -23.29 6.23 1.56
CA ASP A 241 -23.69 4.82 1.71
C ASP A 241 -25.06 4.67 2.41
N ASP A 242 -25.49 5.67 3.18
CA ASP A 242 -26.90 5.81 3.60
C ASP A 242 -27.85 5.98 2.40
N SER A 243 -27.34 6.36 1.21
CA SER A 243 -28.17 6.44 0.00
C SER A 243 -28.58 5.09 -0.58
N ARG A 244 -27.96 3.98 -0.13
CA ARG A 244 -28.45 2.63 -0.42
C ARG A 244 -29.71 2.28 0.38
N GLN A 245 -30.07 3.06 1.39
CA GLN A 245 -31.36 2.94 2.09
C GLN A 245 -32.49 3.74 1.40
N TYR A 246 -32.24 4.36 0.24
CA TYR A 246 -33.22 5.20 -0.43
C TYR A 246 -33.50 4.77 -1.88
N THR A 247 -33.63 3.46 -2.10
CA THR A 247 -34.15 2.91 -3.35
C THR A 247 -35.67 2.79 -3.28
N VAL A 248 -36.37 3.29 -4.29
CA VAL A 248 -37.84 3.26 -4.38
C VAL A 248 -38.22 2.44 -5.60
N GLU A 249 -39.02 1.40 -5.38
CA GLU A 249 -39.50 0.50 -6.43
C GLU A 249 -40.93 0.87 -6.83
N MET A 250 -41.12 1.19 -8.10
CA MET A 250 -42.43 1.51 -8.68
C MET A 250 -42.71 0.59 -9.86
N VAL A 251 -43.96 0.16 -10.02
CA VAL A 251 -44.40 -0.66 -11.15
C VAL A 251 -45.19 0.21 -12.13
N VAL A 252 -44.92 0.07 -13.42
CA VAL A 252 -45.77 0.61 -14.47
C VAL A 252 -47.07 -0.21 -14.49
N ALA A 253 -48.16 0.38 -14.02
CA ALA A 253 -49.45 -0.30 -13.90
C ALA A 253 -49.99 -0.78 -15.25
N GLN A 254 -50.87 -1.79 -15.20
CA GLN A 254 -51.64 -2.21 -16.37
C GLN A 254 -52.53 -1.05 -16.86
N ASN A 255 -52.55 -0.79 -18.17
CA ASN A 255 -53.17 0.41 -18.79
C ASN A 255 -52.55 1.75 -18.34
N SER A 256 -51.28 1.76 -17.95
CA SER A 256 -50.59 3.00 -17.57
C SER A 256 -50.41 3.94 -18.76
N PRO A 257 -50.71 5.26 -18.63
CA PRO A 257 -50.42 6.26 -19.66
C PRO A 257 -48.91 6.52 -19.88
N LEU A 258 -48.05 5.82 -19.13
CA LEU A 258 -46.59 5.82 -19.30
C LEU A 258 -46.12 4.69 -20.22
N ALA A 259 -46.92 3.63 -20.40
CA ALA A 259 -46.59 2.55 -21.32
C ALA A 259 -46.55 3.08 -22.76
N GLY A 260 -45.51 2.73 -23.51
CA GLY A 260 -45.27 3.19 -24.88
C GLY A 260 -44.58 4.55 -25.00
N LYS A 261 -44.33 5.27 -23.90
CA LYS A 261 -43.54 6.52 -23.90
C LYS A 261 -42.07 6.25 -23.62
N THR A 262 -41.21 7.15 -24.09
CA THR A 262 -39.81 7.13 -23.65
C THR A 262 -39.68 7.62 -22.21
N VAL A 263 -38.60 7.23 -21.52
CA VAL A 263 -38.29 7.67 -20.14
C VAL A 263 -38.25 9.20 -20.02
N GLU A 264 -37.77 9.90 -21.05
CA GLU A 264 -37.80 11.36 -21.12
C GLU A 264 -39.21 11.92 -21.29
N GLN A 265 -40.01 11.35 -22.20
CA GLN A 265 -41.41 11.74 -22.43
C GLN A 265 -42.31 11.43 -21.22
N ALA A 266 -41.95 10.42 -20.44
CA ALA A 266 -42.59 10.03 -19.19
C ALA A 266 -42.23 10.95 -18.01
N GLY A 267 -41.33 11.92 -18.20
CA GLY A 267 -40.90 12.86 -17.16
C GLY A 267 -39.98 12.24 -16.09
N LEU A 268 -39.60 10.96 -16.24
CA LEU A 268 -38.82 10.22 -15.25
C LEU A 268 -37.33 10.60 -15.25
N ARG A 269 -36.91 11.44 -16.20
CA ARG A 269 -35.52 11.92 -16.32
C ARG A 269 -35.23 13.20 -15.54
N HIS A 270 -36.25 14.00 -15.25
CA HIS A 270 -36.11 15.34 -14.68
C HIS A 270 -36.71 15.45 -13.27
N LEU A 271 -36.77 14.34 -12.54
CA LEU A 271 -37.32 14.33 -11.19
C LEU A 271 -36.39 15.11 -10.22
N PRO A 272 -36.95 15.93 -9.33
CA PRO A 272 -36.18 16.60 -8.30
C PRO A 272 -35.69 15.57 -7.28
N GLU A 273 -34.36 15.46 -7.15
CA GLU A 273 -33.67 14.61 -6.17
C GLU A 273 -33.85 13.09 -6.33
N LEU A 274 -34.49 12.64 -7.42
CA LEU A 274 -34.63 11.22 -7.80
C LEU A 274 -34.12 10.99 -9.22
N TYR A 275 -33.55 9.82 -9.49
CA TYR A 275 -33.29 9.39 -10.85
C TYR A 275 -33.63 7.92 -11.05
N LEU A 276 -34.11 7.59 -12.25
CA LEU A 276 -34.35 6.20 -12.66
C LEU A 276 -33.00 5.52 -12.91
N ALA A 277 -32.68 4.51 -12.11
CA ALA A 277 -31.42 3.77 -12.19
C ALA A 277 -31.55 2.54 -13.10
N GLU A 278 -32.62 1.76 -12.91
CA GLU A 278 -32.82 0.45 -13.55
C GLU A 278 -34.29 0.23 -13.92
N ILE A 279 -34.50 -0.55 -14.99
CA ILE A 279 -35.80 -1.15 -15.31
C ILE A 279 -35.65 -2.67 -15.24
N VAL A 280 -36.50 -3.36 -14.48
CA VAL A 280 -36.60 -4.81 -14.50
C VAL A 280 -37.85 -5.21 -15.30
N ARG A 281 -37.64 -5.99 -16.35
CA ARG A 281 -38.67 -6.44 -17.29
C ARG A 281 -38.67 -7.96 -17.36
N GLY A 282 -39.54 -8.60 -16.58
CA GLY A 282 -39.48 -10.04 -16.37
C GLY A 282 -38.17 -10.44 -15.71
N GLU A 283 -37.38 -11.31 -16.36
CA GLU A 283 -36.02 -11.68 -15.89
C GLU A 283 -34.91 -10.77 -16.42
N GLN A 284 -35.23 -9.82 -17.31
CA GLN A 284 -34.23 -8.95 -17.92
C GLN A 284 -34.06 -7.65 -17.11
N LEU A 285 -32.85 -7.42 -16.63
CA LEU A 285 -32.46 -6.16 -15.98
C LEU A 285 -31.86 -5.21 -17.04
N LEU A 286 -32.41 -4.01 -17.13
CA LEU A 286 -31.97 -2.94 -18.03
C LEU A 286 -31.33 -1.83 -17.19
N PRO A 287 -29.99 -1.84 -17.03
CA PRO A 287 -29.30 -0.88 -16.20
C PRO A 287 -28.86 0.36 -17.00
N ALA A 288 -28.76 1.52 -16.35
CA ALA A 288 -28.44 2.81 -17.01
C ALA A 288 -29.41 3.17 -18.16
N VAL A 289 -30.68 3.23 -17.79
CA VAL A 289 -31.83 3.49 -18.66
C VAL A 289 -31.60 4.73 -19.53
N SER A 290 -31.66 4.55 -20.85
CA SER A 290 -31.56 5.63 -21.83
C SER A 290 -32.79 6.55 -21.76
N PRO A 291 -32.66 7.87 -21.96
CA PRO A 291 -33.82 8.77 -22.08
C PRO A 291 -34.80 8.36 -23.19
N LYS A 292 -34.30 7.63 -24.19
CA LYS A 292 -35.07 7.10 -25.33
C LYS A 292 -35.65 5.72 -25.09
N GLU A 293 -35.34 5.07 -23.97
CA GLU A 293 -35.88 3.74 -23.65
C GLU A 293 -37.39 3.81 -23.47
N ILE A 294 -38.12 2.87 -24.09
CA ILE A 294 -39.58 2.84 -24.09
C ILE A 294 -40.07 2.00 -22.91
N LEU A 295 -40.92 2.59 -22.07
CA LEU A 295 -41.55 1.92 -20.94
C LEU A 295 -42.62 0.95 -21.42
N ARG A 296 -42.69 -0.24 -20.81
CA ARG A 296 -43.73 -1.24 -21.02
C ARG A 296 -44.56 -1.40 -19.77
N GLU A 297 -45.77 -1.91 -19.93
CA GLU A 297 -46.58 -2.31 -18.78
C GLU A 297 -45.83 -3.39 -17.99
N HIS A 298 -45.98 -3.37 -16.66
CA HIS A 298 -45.32 -4.28 -15.72
C HIS A 298 -43.79 -4.10 -15.61
N ASP A 299 -43.22 -3.08 -16.26
CA ASP A 299 -41.84 -2.67 -15.99
C ASP A 299 -41.73 -2.25 -14.51
N GLN A 300 -40.76 -2.84 -13.80
CA GLN A 300 -40.38 -2.43 -12.46
C GLN A 300 -39.28 -1.39 -12.58
N LEU A 301 -39.54 -0.20 -12.05
CA LEU A 301 -38.69 0.97 -12.13
C LEU A 301 -38.02 1.17 -10.76
N ILE A 302 -36.69 1.15 -10.75
CA ILE A 302 -35.89 1.33 -9.55
C ILE A 302 -35.33 2.75 -9.55
N PHE A 303 -35.76 3.57 -8.60
CA PHE A 303 -35.31 4.95 -8.43
C PHE A 303 -34.34 5.07 -7.26
N VAL A 304 -33.32 5.92 -7.41
CA VAL A 304 -32.35 6.23 -6.35
C VAL A 304 -32.43 7.73 -6.04
N GLY A 305 -32.58 8.10 -4.77
CA GLY A 305 -32.70 9.51 -4.34
C GLY A 305 -33.34 9.66 -2.97
N ALA A 306 -33.69 10.88 -2.53
CA ALA A 306 -34.23 11.09 -1.18
C ALA A 306 -35.66 10.47 -1.00
N VAL A 307 -35.94 9.84 0.15
CA VAL A 307 -37.24 9.19 0.47
C VAL A 307 -38.39 10.19 0.52
N ASP A 308 -38.11 11.44 0.88
CA ASP A 308 -39.11 12.50 0.94
C ASP A 308 -39.73 12.81 -0.45
N SER A 309 -39.05 12.41 -1.53
CA SER A 309 -39.49 12.59 -2.92
C SER A 309 -40.39 11.46 -3.45
N ILE A 310 -40.69 10.41 -2.66
CA ILE A 310 -41.63 9.32 -3.05
C ILE A 310 -43.01 9.88 -3.38
N VAL A 311 -43.43 10.94 -2.68
CA VAL A 311 -44.72 11.61 -2.88
C VAL A 311 -44.86 12.11 -4.32
N ASP A 312 -43.76 12.56 -4.94
CA ASP A 312 -43.78 13.05 -6.32
C ASP A 312 -43.89 11.92 -7.35
N LEU A 313 -43.35 10.74 -7.05
CA LEU A 313 -43.55 9.54 -7.89
C LEU A 313 -44.99 9.03 -7.81
N GLN A 314 -45.64 9.10 -6.63
CA GLN A 314 -47.05 8.72 -6.48
C GLN A 314 -48.03 9.67 -7.19
N ARG A 315 -47.61 10.90 -7.48
CA ARG A 315 -48.41 11.88 -8.25
C ARG A 315 -48.44 11.58 -9.75
N LEU A 316 -47.49 10.79 -10.26
CA LEU A 316 -47.45 10.37 -11.65
C LEU A 316 -48.50 9.29 -11.92
N ARG A 317 -49.53 9.63 -12.70
CA ARG A 317 -50.58 8.68 -13.11
C ARG A 317 -49.95 7.52 -13.87
N GLY A 318 -50.22 6.29 -13.40
CA GLY A 318 -49.75 5.06 -14.04
C GLY A 318 -48.53 4.40 -13.40
N LEU A 319 -47.98 4.98 -12.33
CA LEU A 319 -47.04 4.31 -11.43
C LEU A 319 -47.77 3.85 -10.17
N GLN A 320 -47.49 2.64 -9.73
CA GLN A 320 -47.96 2.13 -8.45
C GLN A 320 -46.75 1.69 -7.62
N PRO A 321 -46.76 1.92 -6.29
CA PRO A 321 -45.79 1.29 -5.41
C PRO A 321 -45.85 -0.23 -5.58
N ALA A 322 -44.69 -0.90 -5.61
CA ALA A 322 -44.65 -2.36 -5.52
C ALA A 322 -45.23 -2.78 -4.16
N THR A 323 -46.54 -3.04 -4.11
CA THR A 323 -47.27 -3.24 -2.87
C THR A 323 -47.34 -4.74 -2.59
N ASP A 324 -46.21 -5.33 -2.22
CA ASP A 324 -46.17 -6.58 -1.46
C ASP A 324 -44.77 -6.81 -0.87
N GLN A 325 -44.68 -6.94 0.45
CA GLN A 325 -43.44 -7.24 1.19
C GLN A 325 -42.93 -8.69 0.99
N SER A 326 -43.32 -9.37 -0.09
CA SER A 326 -43.06 -10.80 -0.28
C SER A 326 -42.66 -11.20 -1.70
N PHE A 327 -41.90 -10.38 -2.41
CA PHE A 327 -41.12 -10.84 -3.57
C PHE A 327 -39.72 -10.24 -3.53
N LYS A 328 -38.87 -10.81 -2.66
CA LYS A 328 -37.44 -10.85 -2.94
C LYS A 328 -37.29 -11.66 -4.22
N LEU A 329 -37.23 -10.99 -5.37
CA LEU A 329 -36.71 -11.61 -6.58
C LEU A 329 -35.30 -12.11 -6.24
N GLU A 330 -35.15 -13.44 -6.13
CA GLU A 330 -33.88 -14.16 -6.25
C GLU A 330 -33.37 -14.07 -7.69
N VAL A 331 -33.28 -12.84 -8.22
CA VAL A 331 -32.53 -12.58 -9.45
C VAL A 331 -31.13 -12.20 -8.99
N PRO A 332 -30.08 -12.94 -9.38
CA PRO A 332 -28.71 -12.65 -8.98
C PRO A 332 -28.34 -11.22 -9.41
N ARG A 333 -28.26 -10.27 -8.46
CA ARG A 333 -27.84 -8.87 -8.67
C ARG A 333 -26.33 -8.79 -8.99
N THR A 334 -25.91 -9.37 -10.11
CA THR A 334 -24.49 -9.72 -10.35
C THR A 334 -23.80 -8.88 -11.41
N GLU A 335 -24.43 -7.87 -12.02
CA GLU A 335 -23.87 -7.26 -13.25
C GLU A 335 -23.26 -5.86 -13.11
N ARG A 336 -23.32 -5.21 -11.94
CA ARG A 336 -22.59 -3.94 -11.68
C ARG A 336 -22.09 -3.86 -10.25
N CYS A 337 -20.89 -3.32 -10.09
CA CYS A 337 -20.26 -3.10 -8.80
C CYS A 337 -20.03 -1.60 -8.55
N LEU A 338 -20.18 -1.23 -7.28
CA LEU A 338 -19.80 0.09 -6.80
C LEU A 338 -18.32 0.06 -6.46
N ILE A 339 -17.60 1.02 -6.99
CA ILE A 339 -16.16 1.12 -6.96
C ILE A 339 -15.79 2.48 -6.41
N GLU A 340 -15.01 2.50 -5.34
CA GLU A 340 -14.33 3.71 -4.91
C GLU A 340 -13.01 3.83 -5.65
N ALA A 341 -12.82 4.93 -6.37
CA ALA A 341 -11.65 5.23 -7.18
C ALA A 341 -10.91 6.47 -6.66
N VAL A 342 -9.67 6.33 -6.16
CA VAL A 342 -8.83 7.50 -5.83
C VAL A 342 -8.13 7.98 -7.09
N VAL A 343 -8.32 9.24 -7.49
CA VAL A 343 -7.71 9.82 -8.69
C VAL A 343 -6.20 9.88 -8.53
N SER A 344 -5.47 9.33 -9.50
CA SER A 344 -4.00 9.36 -9.47
C SER A 344 -3.40 10.64 -10.02
N ASN A 345 -2.11 10.86 -9.75
CA ASN A 345 -1.37 11.97 -10.35
C ASN A 345 -1.11 11.79 -11.86
N THR A 346 -1.26 10.57 -12.40
CA THR A 346 -1.08 10.27 -13.83
C THR A 346 -2.39 10.19 -14.61
N CYS A 347 -3.53 10.45 -13.95
CA CYS A 347 -4.85 10.34 -14.58
C CYS A 347 -5.04 11.43 -15.68
N PRO A 348 -5.35 11.07 -16.93
CA PRO A 348 -5.36 12.01 -18.07
C PRO A 348 -6.50 13.05 -18.03
N ILE A 349 -7.44 12.88 -17.11
CA ILE A 349 -8.55 13.81 -16.85
C ILE A 349 -8.30 14.74 -15.66
N VAL A 350 -7.14 14.64 -15.01
CA VAL A 350 -6.72 15.60 -13.97
C VAL A 350 -6.65 17.01 -14.56
N GLY A 351 -7.22 17.97 -13.83
CA GLY A 351 -7.33 19.38 -14.26
C GLY A 351 -8.53 19.69 -15.15
N LYS A 352 -9.25 18.68 -15.67
CA LYS A 352 -10.48 18.82 -16.45
C LYS A 352 -11.72 18.58 -15.57
N THR A 353 -12.87 19.08 -16.01
CA THR A 353 -14.16 18.69 -15.40
C THR A 353 -14.55 17.27 -15.80
N ILE A 354 -15.39 16.60 -15.00
CA ILE A 354 -15.92 15.26 -15.31
C ILE A 354 -16.61 15.24 -16.69
N ARG A 355 -17.32 16.32 -17.05
CA ARG A 355 -17.97 16.47 -18.35
C ARG A 355 -16.96 16.69 -19.49
N GLU A 356 -15.99 17.59 -19.32
CA GLU A 356 -14.94 17.84 -20.32
C GLU A 356 -14.07 16.61 -20.57
N GLY A 357 -13.78 15.84 -19.52
CA GLY A 357 -13.06 14.57 -19.60
C GLY A 357 -13.88 13.42 -20.17
N GLN A 358 -15.18 13.61 -20.44
CA GLN A 358 -16.10 12.57 -20.93
C GLN A 358 -16.02 11.27 -20.12
N PHE A 359 -15.97 11.39 -18.78
CA PHE A 359 -15.68 10.26 -17.88
C PHE A 359 -16.51 9.01 -18.19
N ARG A 360 -17.80 9.19 -18.44
CA ARG A 360 -18.74 8.10 -18.76
C ARG A 360 -18.35 7.31 -20.01
N THR A 361 -17.89 8.00 -21.05
CA THR A 361 -17.52 7.38 -22.33
C THR A 361 -16.11 6.80 -22.27
N GLN A 362 -15.18 7.53 -21.66
CA GLN A 362 -13.77 7.13 -21.58
C GLN A 362 -13.57 5.93 -20.65
N TYR A 363 -14.30 5.88 -19.55
CA TYR A 363 -14.14 4.87 -18.50
C TYR A 363 -15.31 3.87 -18.44
N ASN A 364 -16.39 4.05 -19.20
CA ASN A 364 -17.58 3.20 -19.11
C ASN A 364 -18.08 3.03 -17.66
N ALA A 365 -17.96 4.11 -16.89
CA ALA A 365 -18.26 4.17 -15.46
C ALA A 365 -18.97 5.49 -15.14
N VAL A 366 -19.89 5.46 -14.18
CA VAL A 366 -20.68 6.64 -13.79
C VAL A 366 -20.15 7.17 -12.46
N VAL A 367 -19.79 8.45 -12.41
CA VAL A 367 -19.40 9.12 -11.16
C VAL A 367 -20.67 9.46 -10.37
N LEU A 368 -20.84 8.84 -9.21
CA LEU A 368 -21.96 9.05 -8.28
C LEU A 368 -21.64 10.12 -7.23
N ALA A 369 -20.38 10.22 -6.81
CA ALA A 369 -19.93 11.21 -5.86
C ALA A 369 -18.44 11.53 -6.05
N VAL A 370 -18.05 12.74 -5.66
CA VAL A 370 -16.65 13.15 -5.53
C VAL A 370 -16.45 13.69 -4.12
N ALA A 371 -15.41 13.22 -3.45
CA ALA A 371 -14.95 13.79 -2.20
C ALA A 371 -13.51 14.29 -2.32
N ARG A 372 -13.25 15.43 -1.68
CA ARG A 372 -11.92 16.04 -1.61
C ARG A 372 -11.59 16.30 -0.15
N SER A 373 -10.42 15.84 0.28
CA SER A 373 -9.96 16.02 1.67
C SER A 373 -10.97 15.56 2.72
N GLY A 374 -11.75 14.53 2.40
CA GLY A 374 -12.77 13.97 3.29
C GLY A 374 -14.13 14.69 3.25
N GLU A 375 -14.33 15.73 2.43
CA GLU A 375 -15.63 16.39 2.28
C GLU A 375 -16.22 16.12 0.90
N ARG A 376 -17.53 15.83 0.84
CA ARG A 376 -18.25 15.65 -0.43
C ARG A 376 -18.36 17.01 -1.12
N LEU A 377 -17.89 17.08 -2.37
CA LEU A 377 -18.05 18.28 -3.19
C LEU A 377 -19.53 18.45 -3.54
N GLN A 378 -20.11 19.60 -3.18
CA GLN A 378 -21.49 19.94 -3.49
C GLN A 378 -21.63 20.60 -4.86
N GLY A 379 -22.76 20.39 -5.52
CA GLY A 379 -23.07 20.94 -6.85
C GLY A 379 -23.21 19.88 -7.93
N LYS A 380 -23.25 20.33 -9.20
CA LYS A 380 -23.39 19.44 -10.35
C LYS A 380 -22.09 18.68 -10.57
N LEU A 381 -22.12 17.36 -10.35
CA LEU A 381 -20.95 16.46 -10.50
C LEU A 381 -20.23 16.62 -11.85
N GLY A 382 -20.96 16.88 -12.93
CA GLY A 382 -20.37 17.08 -14.26
C GLY A 382 -19.39 18.27 -14.36
N ASP A 383 -19.56 19.29 -13.51
CA ASP A 383 -18.77 20.53 -13.55
C ASP A 383 -17.59 20.51 -12.56
N VAL A 384 -17.42 19.41 -11.80
CA VAL A 384 -16.33 19.24 -10.84
C VAL A 384 -15.01 19.01 -11.58
N ARG A 385 -14.01 19.86 -11.33
CA ARG A 385 -12.61 19.67 -11.80
C ARG A 385 -11.88 18.68 -10.91
N LEU A 386 -11.38 17.61 -11.53
CA LEU A 386 -10.68 16.53 -10.82
C LEU A 386 -9.24 16.93 -10.45
N GLN A 387 -8.85 16.60 -9.23
CA GLN A 387 -7.49 16.76 -8.70
C GLN A 387 -6.94 15.42 -8.23
N PRO A 388 -5.61 15.23 -8.24
CA PRO A 388 -4.99 14.05 -7.63
C PRO A 388 -5.39 13.94 -6.15
N GLY A 389 -5.75 12.73 -5.71
CA GLY A 389 -6.22 12.48 -4.35
C GLY A 389 -7.71 12.71 -4.12
N ASP A 390 -8.46 13.19 -5.12
CA ASP A 390 -9.92 13.13 -5.09
C ASP A 390 -10.37 11.67 -5.03
N VAL A 391 -11.41 11.40 -4.25
CA VAL A 391 -12.00 10.08 -4.13
C VAL A 391 -13.34 10.08 -4.85
N LEU A 392 -13.48 9.22 -5.86
CA LEU A 392 -14.67 9.07 -6.69
C LEU A 392 -15.44 7.84 -6.25
N LEU A 393 -16.76 7.94 -6.12
CA LEU A 393 -17.63 6.77 -6.07
C LEU A 393 -18.15 6.51 -7.48
N LEU A 394 -17.85 5.34 -8.02
CA LEU A 394 -18.15 4.94 -9.38
C LEU A 394 -19.14 3.77 -9.38
N GLU A 395 -20.05 3.77 -10.34
CA GLU A 395 -20.80 2.58 -10.74
C GLU A 395 -20.22 2.07 -12.06
N ALA A 396 -19.73 0.83 -12.11
CA ALA A 396 -19.15 0.24 -13.31
C ALA A 396 -19.41 -1.27 -13.41
N HIS A 397 -19.12 -1.83 -14.59
CA HIS A 397 -19.17 -3.27 -14.83
C HIS A 397 -18.05 -4.01 -14.07
N PRO A 398 -18.23 -5.26 -13.59
CA PRO A 398 -17.20 -6.03 -12.87
C PRO A 398 -15.82 -6.06 -13.56
N ASN A 399 -15.80 -6.21 -14.89
CA ASN A 399 -14.58 -6.22 -15.71
C ASN A 399 -13.85 -4.85 -15.82
N PHE A 400 -14.43 -3.76 -15.32
CA PHE A 400 -13.79 -2.44 -15.28
C PHE A 400 -12.47 -2.51 -14.49
N LEU A 401 -12.47 -3.28 -13.40
CA LEU A 401 -11.30 -3.56 -12.56
C LEU A 401 -10.21 -4.31 -13.34
N GLU A 402 -10.56 -5.33 -14.10
CA GLU A 402 -9.61 -6.15 -14.84
C GLU A 402 -8.98 -5.41 -16.01
N GLN A 403 -9.77 -4.62 -16.75
CA GLN A 403 -9.30 -3.82 -17.88
C GLN A 403 -8.43 -2.63 -17.47
N ARG A 404 -8.56 -2.14 -16.23
CA ARG A 404 -7.91 -0.91 -15.77
C ARG A 404 -6.88 -1.08 -14.67
N ARG A 405 -6.67 -2.29 -14.12
CA ARG A 405 -5.49 -2.64 -13.30
C ARG A 405 -4.15 -2.38 -14.01
N VAL A 406 -4.16 -2.29 -15.34
CA VAL A 406 -2.97 -2.00 -16.18
C VAL A 406 -2.75 -0.48 -16.36
N SER A 407 -3.78 0.36 -16.19
CA SER A 407 -3.68 1.82 -16.31
C SER A 407 -3.48 2.48 -14.95
N ARG A 408 -2.47 3.34 -14.83
CA ARG A 408 -2.12 4.06 -13.60
C ARG A 408 -3.10 5.19 -13.24
N ASP A 409 -4.26 5.29 -13.88
CA ASP A 409 -5.18 6.43 -13.79
C ASP A 409 -5.86 6.57 -12.41
N PHE A 410 -5.90 5.51 -11.59
CA PHE A 410 -6.52 5.51 -10.26
C PHE A 410 -5.66 4.73 -9.25
N TYR A 411 -5.49 5.25 -8.03
CA TYR A 411 -4.65 4.68 -6.97
C TYR A 411 -5.34 3.59 -6.12
N LEU A 412 -6.66 3.50 -6.17
CA LEU A 412 -7.41 2.47 -5.48
C LEU A 412 -8.71 2.33 -6.23
N VAL A 413 -9.04 1.13 -6.73
CA VAL A 413 -10.35 0.79 -7.29
C VAL A 413 -10.88 -0.25 -6.30
N ASN A 414 -11.86 0.08 -5.47
CA ASN A 414 -12.53 -0.90 -4.60
C ASN A 414 -13.34 -1.86 -5.48
N GLY A 415 -12.65 -2.82 -6.10
CA GLY A 415 -13.15 -4.18 -6.18
C GLY A 415 -12.76 -4.85 -4.89
N VAL A 416 -13.68 -5.60 -4.28
CA VAL A 416 -13.34 -6.50 -3.18
C VAL A 416 -12.14 -7.35 -3.64
N PRO A 417 -11.00 -7.32 -2.93
CA PRO A 417 -9.88 -8.21 -3.24
C PRO A 417 -10.40 -9.66 -3.23
N ASP A 418 -10.00 -10.46 -4.23
CA ASP A 418 -10.37 -11.87 -4.37
C ASP A 418 -11.88 -12.17 -4.52
N SER A 419 -12.52 -11.63 -5.57
CA SER A 419 -13.84 -12.11 -6.03
C SER A 419 -13.78 -13.43 -6.83
N GLU A 420 -12.64 -14.12 -6.83
CA GLU A 420 -12.60 -15.56 -7.07
C GLU A 420 -13.16 -16.26 -5.82
N PRO A 421 -13.95 -17.35 -5.95
CA PRO A 421 -14.45 -18.05 -4.77
C PRO A 421 -13.28 -18.54 -3.91
N LEU A 422 -13.13 -17.91 -2.74
CA LEU A 422 -12.08 -18.24 -1.77
C LEU A 422 -12.20 -19.71 -1.39
N ARG A 423 -11.07 -20.42 -1.39
CA ARG A 423 -11.01 -21.85 -1.05
C ARG A 423 -10.95 -22.03 0.46
N HIS A 424 -12.04 -21.68 1.15
CA HIS A 424 -12.12 -21.69 2.61
C HIS A 424 -11.80 -23.06 3.23
N GLU A 425 -12.06 -24.15 2.52
CA GLU A 425 -11.73 -25.52 2.95
C GLU A 425 -10.21 -25.72 3.18
N LYS A 426 -9.37 -24.96 2.49
CA LYS A 426 -7.90 -25.06 2.57
C LYS A 426 -7.28 -24.02 3.49
N ALA A 427 -8.07 -23.17 4.13
CA ALA A 427 -7.58 -22.11 5.00
C ALA A 427 -6.74 -22.65 6.18
N ALA A 428 -7.24 -23.68 6.87
CA ALA A 428 -6.52 -24.31 7.98
C ALA A 428 -5.20 -24.96 7.52
N LEU A 429 -5.18 -25.53 6.32
CA LEU A 429 -3.99 -26.16 5.74
C LEU A 429 -2.94 -25.11 5.34
N ALA A 430 -3.35 -24.00 4.73
CA ALA A 430 -2.43 -22.92 4.40
C ALA A 430 -1.79 -22.32 5.68
N VAL A 431 -2.59 -22.11 6.73
CA VAL A 431 -2.08 -21.63 8.03
C VAL A 431 -1.13 -22.65 8.66
N SER A 432 -1.46 -23.96 8.62
CA SER A 432 -0.58 -24.98 9.20
C SER A 432 0.76 -25.07 8.48
N ILE A 433 0.77 -24.98 7.13
CA ILE A 433 2.02 -24.94 6.34
C ILE A 433 2.86 -23.71 6.73
N LEU A 434 2.24 -22.53 6.87
CA LEU A 434 2.94 -21.32 7.29
C LEU A 434 3.52 -21.48 8.70
N VAL A 435 2.75 -22.02 9.65
CA VAL A 435 3.21 -22.26 11.03
C VAL A 435 4.37 -23.24 11.05
N VAL A 436 4.27 -24.36 10.31
CA VAL A 436 5.36 -25.35 10.23
C VAL A 436 6.62 -24.72 9.63
N MET A 437 6.50 -23.94 8.55
CA MET A 437 7.64 -23.21 7.97
C MET A 437 8.31 -22.29 9.01
N VAL A 438 7.51 -21.52 9.73
CA VAL A 438 7.96 -20.60 10.78
C VAL A 438 8.69 -21.36 11.89
N LEU A 439 8.15 -22.47 12.37
CA LEU A 439 8.78 -23.29 13.41
C LEU A 439 10.11 -23.91 12.93
N LEU A 440 10.15 -24.45 11.71
CA LEU A 440 11.36 -25.02 11.13
C LEU A 440 12.50 -24.00 11.00
N ALA A 441 12.17 -22.77 10.60
CA ALA A 441 13.11 -21.67 10.52
C ALA A 441 13.51 -21.15 11.91
N ALA A 442 12.55 -21.01 12.83
CA ALA A 442 12.78 -20.47 14.17
C ALA A 442 13.63 -21.39 15.06
N PHE A 443 13.48 -22.72 14.95
CA PHE A 443 14.32 -23.69 15.65
C PHE A 443 15.67 -23.94 14.95
N GLY A 444 15.93 -23.31 13.81
CA GLY A 444 17.17 -23.45 13.06
C GLY A 444 17.37 -24.83 12.41
N TRP A 445 16.32 -25.65 12.29
CA TRP A 445 16.41 -26.97 11.66
C TRP A 445 16.65 -26.86 10.15
N LEU A 446 16.11 -25.82 9.53
CA LEU A 446 16.34 -25.47 8.14
C LEU A 446 16.66 -23.98 8.02
N SER A 447 17.50 -23.62 7.03
CA SER A 447 17.67 -22.21 6.67
C SER A 447 16.35 -21.64 6.15
N MET A 448 16.19 -20.32 6.27
CA MET A 448 14.98 -19.61 5.86
C MET A 448 14.59 -19.93 4.40
N LEU A 449 15.57 -19.95 3.50
CA LEU A 449 15.39 -20.33 2.09
C LEU A 449 14.82 -21.75 1.94
N LYS A 450 15.43 -22.74 2.62
CA LYS A 450 15.02 -24.14 2.52
C LYS A 450 13.61 -24.34 3.07
N ALA A 451 13.30 -23.71 4.21
CA ALA A 451 11.97 -23.75 4.80
C ALA A 451 10.92 -23.11 3.86
N ALA A 452 11.24 -21.94 3.29
CA ALA A 452 10.35 -21.23 2.37
C ALA A 452 10.09 -22.02 1.08
N VAL A 453 11.11 -22.66 0.50
CA VAL A 453 10.96 -23.50 -0.71
C VAL A 453 10.06 -24.69 -0.44
N LEU A 454 10.26 -25.40 0.68
CA LEU A 454 9.39 -26.52 1.06
C LEU A 454 7.94 -26.06 1.27
N ALA A 455 7.75 -24.92 1.94
CA ALA A 455 6.42 -24.35 2.16
C ALA A 455 5.75 -23.94 0.84
N ALA A 456 6.47 -23.31 -0.08
CA ALA A 456 5.95 -22.91 -1.39
C ALA A 456 5.52 -24.13 -2.21
N ILE A 457 6.36 -25.18 -2.24
CA ILE A 457 6.01 -26.45 -2.90
C ILE A 457 4.78 -27.08 -2.24
N ALA A 458 4.73 -27.13 -0.91
CA ALA A 458 3.58 -27.68 -0.18
C ALA A 458 2.29 -26.89 -0.49
N MET A 459 2.34 -25.56 -0.55
CA MET A 459 1.20 -24.70 -0.90
C MET A 459 0.68 -24.96 -2.33
N LEU A 460 1.60 -25.20 -3.28
CA LEU A 460 1.25 -25.51 -4.67
C LEU A 460 0.68 -26.92 -4.82
N VAL A 461 1.34 -27.93 -4.23
CA VAL A 461 0.92 -29.34 -4.33
C VAL A 461 -0.42 -29.57 -3.63
N THR A 462 -0.64 -28.95 -2.47
CA THR A 462 -1.94 -29.01 -1.78
C THR A 462 -3.01 -28.15 -2.46
N GLY A 463 -2.64 -27.32 -3.45
CA GLY A 463 -3.52 -26.44 -4.19
C GLY A 463 -4.14 -25.34 -3.33
N CYS A 464 -3.40 -24.84 -2.33
CA CYS A 464 -3.74 -23.65 -1.55
C CYS A 464 -3.66 -22.38 -2.43
N CYS A 465 -2.71 -22.35 -3.38
CA CYS A 465 -2.63 -21.33 -4.44
C CYS A 465 -2.28 -21.99 -5.78
N SER A 466 -2.60 -21.32 -6.90
CA SER A 466 -2.16 -21.77 -8.22
C SER A 466 -0.76 -21.25 -8.55
N PRO A 467 0.01 -21.92 -9.44
CA PRO A 467 1.33 -21.42 -9.87
C PRO A 467 1.27 -20.00 -10.45
N ALA A 468 0.21 -19.69 -11.21
CA ALA A 468 0.00 -18.37 -11.78
C ALA A 468 -0.24 -17.31 -10.68
N GLN A 469 -1.03 -17.63 -9.65
CA GLN A 469 -1.24 -16.76 -8.50
C GLN A 469 0.05 -16.53 -7.71
N ALA A 470 0.83 -17.60 -7.50
CA ALA A 470 2.10 -17.51 -6.77
C ALA A 470 3.10 -16.58 -7.48
N LEU A 471 3.27 -16.72 -8.80
CA LEU A 471 4.20 -15.90 -9.58
C LEU A 471 3.74 -14.45 -9.75
N ARG A 472 2.43 -14.22 -9.87
CA ARG A 472 1.87 -12.87 -10.05
C ARG A 472 2.00 -11.99 -8.80
N ASN A 473 2.07 -12.60 -7.62
CA ASN A 473 2.20 -11.89 -6.34
C ASN A 473 3.65 -11.66 -5.90
N ILE A 474 4.62 -12.07 -6.71
CA ILE A 474 6.03 -11.70 -6.47
C ILE A 474 6.19 -10.21 -6.76
N GLU A 475 6.67 -9.46 -5.76
CA GLU A 475 6.98 -8.04 -5.90
C GLU A 475 8.32 -7.84 -6.61
N TRP A 476 8.31 -7.95 -7.94
CA TRP A 476 9.51 -7.81 -8.77
C TRP A 476 10.25 -6.50 -8.54
N SER A 477 9.55 -5.40 -8.28
CA SER A 477 10.17 -4.10 -8.00
C SER A 477 11.11 -4.18 -6.79
N VAL A 478 10.71 -4.87 -5.71
CA VAL A 478 11.56 -5.06 -4.52
C VAL A 478 12.80 -5.87 -4.85
N LEU A 479 12.64 -6.96 -5.59
CA LEU A 479 13.74 -7.83 -5.99
C LEU A 479 14.77 -7.10 -6.87
N LEU A 480 14.28 -6.31 -7.84
CA LEU A 480 15.12 -5.49 -8.72
C LEU A 480 15.87 -4.40 -7.94
N VAL A 481 15.22 -3.77 -6.96
CA VAL A 481 15.86 -2.78 -6.07
C VAL A 481 16.96 -3.43 -5.24
N ILE A 482 16.76 -4.63 -4.69
CA ILE A 482 17.82 -5.37 -3.94
C ILE A 482 19.04 -5.60 -4.85
N GLY A 483 18.83 -6.16 -6.05
CA GLY A 483 19.91 -6.46 -6.98
C GLY A 483 20.68 -5.21 -7.41
N ALA A 484 19.96 -4.15 -7.77
CA ALA A 484 20.57 -2.89 -8.18
C ALA A 484 21.26 -2.15 -7.03
N ALA A 485 20.71 -2.19 -5.82
CA ALA A 485 21.33 -1.62 -4.64
C ALA A 485 22.65 -2.32 -4.29
N LEU A 486 22.70 -3.64 -4.43
CA LEU A 486 23.93 -4.42 -4.24
C LEU A 486 25.01 -4.04 -5.22
N ALA A 487 24.66 -3.95 -6.51
CA ALA A 487 25.59 -3.49 -7.54
C ALA A 487 26.13 -2.07 -7.24
N MET A 488 25.24 -1.13 -6.87
CA MET A 488 25.67 0.22 -6.48
C MET A 488 26.53 0.23 -5.21
N GLY A 489 26.23 -0.60 -4.23
CA GLY A 489 27.03 -0.75 -3.00
C GLY A 489 28.44 -1.25 -3.31
N GLN A 490 28.57 -2.27 -4.15
CA GLN A 490 29.87 -2.79 -4.60
C GLN A 490 30.68 -1.74 -5.38
N ALA A 491 30.03 -0.91 -6.20
CA ALA A 491 30.70 0.20 -6.88
C ALA A 491 31.23 1.24 -5.90
N LEU A 492 30.49 1.57 -4.84
CA LEU A 492 30.98 2.48 -3.80
C LEU A 492 32.17 1.91 -3.04
N ASP A 493 32.16 0.61 -2.77
CA ASP A 493 33.24 -0.09 -2.08
C ASP A 493 34.50 -0.18 -2.94
N ALA A 494 34.36 -0.68 -4.18
CA ALA A 494 35.45 -0.84 -5.13
C ALA A 494 36.17 0.48 -5.48
N THR A 495 35.48 1.63 -5.34
CA THR A 495 36.04 2.95 -5.62
C THR A 495 36.59 3.68 -4.39
N GLY A 496 36.48 3.09 -3.19
CA GLY A 496 36.83 3.75 -1.91
C GLY A 496 35.86 4.85 -1.50
N ALA A 497 34.75 5.04 -2.22
CA ALA A 497 33.72 6.02 -1.91
C ALA A 497 33.00 5.72 -0.59
N ALA A 498 32.74 4.44 -0.31
CA ALA A 498 32.14 4.01 0.95
C ALA A 498 32.99 4.45 2.15
N GLU A 499 34.31 4.22 2.09
CA GLU A 499 35.26 4.61 3.14
C GLU A 499 35.32 6.13 3.34
N ALA A 500 35.31 6.91 2.26
CA ALA A 500 35.30 8.38 2.37
C ALA A 500 34.01 8.93 3.02
N ILE A 501 32.86 8.30 2.72
CA ILE A 501 31.58 8.64 3.37
C ILE A 501 31.65 8.26 4.86
N ALA A 502 32.15 7.07 5.20
CA ALA A 502 32.32 6.63 6.58
C ALA A 502 33.24 7.56 7.38
N ASN A 503 34.38 7.96 6.80
CA ASN A 503 35.31 8.91 7.42
C ASN A 503 34.68 10.29 7.66
N SER A 504 33.78 10.73 6.77
CA SER A 504 33.00 11.96 6.98
C SER A 504 32.05 11.82 8.18
N PHE A 505 31.41 10.66 8.36
CA PHE A 505 30.60 10.37 9.55
C PHE A 505 31.44 10.36 10.83
N ILE A 506 32.61 9.71 10.81
CA ILE A 506 33.51 9.65 11.97
C ILE A 506 34.01 11.05 12.33
N SER A 507 34.27 11.92 11.35
CA SER A 507 34.65 13.31 11.64
C SER A 507 33.58 14.10 12.39
N LEU A 508 32.30 13.72 12.23
CA LEU A 508 31.14 14.32 12.93
C LEU A 508 30.85 13.62 14.26
N ALA A 509 31.01 12.30 14.33
CA ALA A 509 30.62 11.45 15.45
C ALA A 509 31.75 11.17 16.47
N GLY A 510 33.01 11.33 16.05
CA GLY A 510 34.19 10.77 16.71
C GLY A 510 34.23 9.23 16.65
N ASP A 511 35.12 8.63 17.44
CA ASP A 511 35.27 7.17 17.56
C ASP A 511 34.14 6.49 18.38
N ASN A 512 33.03 7.19 18.60
CA ASN A 512 31.94 6.70 19.44
C ASN A 512 30.88 5.96 18.62
N ALA A 513 30.90 4.62 18.71
CA ALA A 513 29.95 3.75 18.03
C ALA A 513 28.46 4.05 18.35
N TRP A 514 28.14 4.57 19.54
CA TRP A 514 26.79 4.99 19.88
C TRP A 514 26.32 6.18 19.06
N VAL A 515 27.18 7.18 18.85
CA VAL A 515 26.85 8.38 18.07
C VAL A 515 26.68 8.00 16.60
N SER A 516 27.55 7.14 16.09
CA SER A 516 27.44 6.54 14.76
C SER A 516 26.10 5.82 14.55
N LEU A 517 25.66 5.02 15.54
CA LEU A 517 24.37 4.33 15.48
C LEU A 517 23.19 5.31 15.48
N VAL A 518 23.25 6.37 16.30
CA VAL A 518 22.25 7.45 16.31
C VAL A 518 22.14 8.12 14.95
N LEU A 519 23.27 8.47 14.33
CA LEU A 519 23.30 9.13 13.02
C LEU A 519 22.77 8.23 11.91
N VAL A 520 23.18 6.95 11.89
CA VAL A 520 22.68 5.95 10.94
C VAL A 520 21.17 5.82 11.06
N TYR A 521 20.64 5.61 12.27
CA TYR A 521 19.19 5.53 12.50
C TYR A 521 18.47 6.80 12.01
N GLY A 522 18.97 7.98 12.42
CA GLY A 522 18.37 9.26 12.07
C GLY A 522 18.30 9.50 10.56
N ILE A 523 19.37 9.20 9.84
CA ILE A 523 19.41 9.34 8.38
C ILE A 523 18.46 8.34 7.72
N THR A 524 18.43 7.08 8.18
CA THR A 524 17.47 6.10 7.66
C THR A 524 16.02 6.56 7.87
N THR A 525 15.67 7.06 9.06
CA THR A 525 14.33 7.58 9.34
C THR A 525 13.98 8.81 8.48
N LEU A 526 14.92 9.73 8.27
CA LEU A 526 14.67 10.89 7.40
C LEU A 526 14.44 10.48 5.95
N LEU A 527 15.22 9.52 5.45
CA LEU A 527 15.09 9.03 4.09
C LEU A 527 13.77 8.27 3.89
N THR A 528 13.39 7.39 4.82
CA THR A 528 12.17 6.57 4.68
C THR A 528 10.86 7.37 4.72
N GLU A 529 10.91 8.63 5.17
CA GLU A 529 9.76 9.54 5.15
C GLU A 529 9.62 10.27 3.80
N VAL A 530 10.64 10.22 2.95
CA VAL A 530 10.68 10.91 1.65
C VAL A 530 10.62 9.93 0.48
N ILE A 531 11.32 8.80 0.60
CA ILE A 531 11.40 7.74 -0.41
C ILE A 531 10.86 6.42 0.12
N THR A 532 10.84 5.38 -0.70
CA THR A 532 10.39 4.05 -0.29
C THR A 532 11.34 3.43 0.75
N ASN A 533 10.77 2.73 1.75
CA ASN A 533 11.53 2.08 2.83
C ASN A 533 12.69 1.21 2.33
N ASN A 534 12.44 0.42 1.27
CA ASN A 534 13.44 -0.50 0.72
C ASN A 534 14.61 0.26 0.08
N ALA A 535 14.33 1.37 -0.60
CA ALA A 535 15.35 2.23 -1.17
C ALA A 535 16.18 2.93 -0.08
N ALA A 536 15.53 3.41 0.99
CA ALA A 536 16.22 4.01 2.13
C ALA A 536 17.16 3.02 2.84
N ALA A 537 16.68 1.80 3.10
CA ALA A 537 17.49 0.74 3.70
C ALA A 537 18.70 0.37 2.83
N ALA A 538 18.47 0.18 1.53
CA ALA A 538 19.51 -0.08 0.54
C ALA A 538 20.60 1.00 0.48
N LEU A 539 20.23 2.27 0.66
CA LEU A 539 21.16 3.40 0.69
C LEU A 539 22.09 3.32 1.90
N VAL A 540 21.48 3.24 3.09
CA VAL A 540 22.20 3.44 4.34
C VAL A 540 23.05 2.23 4.71
N PHE A 541 22.67 1.04 4.23
CA PHE A 541 23.36 -0.22 4.51
C PHE A 541 24.87 -0.19 4.20
N PRO A 542 25.34 0.10 2.96
CA PRO A 542 26.78 0.11 2.67
C PRO A 542 27.53 1.16 3.48
N ILE A 543 26.90 2.31 3.77
CA ILE A 543 27.49 3.37 4.61
C ILE A 543 27.71 2.85 6.03
N ALA A 544 26.71 2.20 6.60
CA ALA A 544 26.78 1.67 7.95
C ALA A 544 27.75 0.48 8.06
N LEU A 545 27.85 -0.34 7.00
CA LEU A 545 28.82 -1.44 6.93
C LEU A 545 30.25 -0.88 6.98
N SER A 546 30.56 0.07 6.10
CA SER A 546 31.87 0.72 6.09
C SER A 546 32.17 1.40 7.43
N LEU A 547 31.19 2.09 8.02
CA LEU A 547 31.34 2.72 9.35
C LEU A 547 31.66 1.71 10.46
N SER A 548 31.01 0.54 10.45
CA SER A 548 31.29 -0.51 11.43
C SER A 548 32.70 -1.08 11.27
N GLN A 549 33.16 -1.26 10.03
CA GLN A 549 34.51 -1.76 9.72
C GLN A 549 35.59 -0.75 10.14
N THR A 550 35.40 0.53 9.84
CA THR A 550 36.36 1.59 10.22
C THR A 550 36.44 1.77 11.73
N LEU A 551 35.32 1.64 12.45
CA LEU A 551 35.29 1.69 13.92
C LEU A 551 35.77 0.38 14.58
N GLY A 552 35.94 -0.70 13.81
CA GLY A 552 36.33 -2.00 14.35
C GLY A 552 35.28 -2.64 15.25
N VAL A 553 34.00 -2.36 15.01
CA VAL A 553 32.86 -2.86 15.81
C VAL A 553 31.98 -3.81 15.00
N SER A 554 31.21 -4.63 15.70
CA SER A 554 30.16 -5.48 15.17
C SER A 554 29.17 -4.67 14.32
N PHE A 555 28.83 -5.21 13.16
CA PHE A 555 27.89 -4.59 12.24
C PHE A 555 26.42 -4.84 12.62
N MET A 556 26.13 -5.89 13.40
CA MET A 556 24.76 -6.28 13.77
C MET A 556 23.91 -5.16 14.38
N PRO A 557 24.45 -4.26 15.24
CA PRO A 557 23.67 -3.16 15.77
C PRO A 557 23.16 -2.21 14.69
N PHE A 558 24.00 -1.92 13.69
CA PHE A 558 23.64 -1.07 12.58
C PHE A 558 22.60 -1.72 11.68
N VAL A 559 22.71 -3.04 11.45
CA VAL A 559 21.72 -3.82 10.69
C VAL A 559 20.33 -3.68 11.33
N ILE A 560 20.21 -3.98 12.62
CA ILE A 560 18.92 -3.88 13.33
C ILE A 560 18.40 -2.44 13.35
N ALA A 561 19.28 -1.45 13.55
CA ALA A 561 18.90 -0.04 13.49
C ALA A 561 18.32 0.35 12.13
N ILE A 562 18.95 -0.05 11.02
CA ILE A 562 18.44 0.22 9.67
C ILE A 562 17.10 -0.46 9.44
N MET A 563 16.95 -1.72 9.86
CA MET A 563 15.70 -2.49 9.67
C MET A 563 14.51 -1.83 10.37
N VAL A 564 14.70 -1.40 11.62
CA VAL A 564 13.67 -0.71 12.39
C VAL A 564 13.45 0.70 11.84
N ALA A 565 14.50 1.48 11.62
CA ALA A 565 14.39 2.86 11.16
C ALA A 565 13.76 2.98 9.78
N ALA A 566 14.12 2.11 8.84
CA ALA A 566 13.56 2.12 7.49
C ALA A 566 12.09 1.69 7.49
N SER A 567 11.68 0.87 8.46
CA SER A 567 10.28 0.42 8.58
C SER A 567 9.40 1.39 9.38
N ALA A 568 9.99 2.17 10.29
CA ALA A 568 9.33 3.17 11.13
C ALA A 568 9.03 4.47 10.36
N SER A 569 8.21 4.36 9.31
CA SER A 569 7.73 5.50 8.50
C SER A 569 6.32 5.89 8.98
N PHE A 570 6.26 6.83 9.93
CA PHE A 570 5.02 7.26 10.58
C PHE A 570 4.64 8.71 10.26
N SER A 571 5.62 9.56 9.99
CA SER A 571 5.45 11.02 9.96
C SER A 571 4.78 11.52 8.68
N THR A 572 4.83 10.74 7.61
CA THR A 572 4.26 11.12 6.32
C THR A 572 3.33 10.04 5.76
N PRO A 573 2.28 10.44 5.02
CA PRO A 573 1.41 9.51 4.31
C PRO A 573 2.07 8.94 3.05
N ILE A 574 3.14 9.56 2.54
CA ILE A 574 3.80 9.18 1.28
C ILE A 574 4.93 8.17 1.52
N GLY A 575 5.64 8.28 2.65
CA GLY A 575 6.77 7.41 2.97
C GLY A 575 6.39 5.92 2.99
N TYR A 576 5.13 5.59 3.32
CA TYR A 576 4.69 4.21 3.34
C TYR A 576 3.33 3.95 2.68
N GLN A 577 3.26 2.87 1.89
CA GLN A 577 2.07 2.51 1.11
C GLN A 577 0.83 2.32 2.00
N THR A 578 0.99 1.69 3.17
CA THR A 578 -0.16 1.48 4.07
C THR A 578 -0.68 2.78 4.69
N ASN A 579 0.20 3.75 4.95
CA ASN A 579 -0.20 5.09 5.40
C ASN A 579 -1.06 5.78 4.34
N LEU A 580 -0.69 5.65 3.07
CA LEU A 580 -1.45 6.19 1.95
C LEU A 580 -2.83 5.54 1.80
N MET A 581 -2.92 4.22 1.97
CA MET A 581 -4.18 3.47 1.89
C MET A 581 -5.21 3.95 2.93
N VAL A 582 -4.75 4.32 4.12
CA VAL A 582 -5.62 4.78 5.21
C VAL A 582 -5.85 6.29 5.20
N TYR A 583 -5.07 7.05 4.41
CA TYR A 583 -5.13 8.50 4.31
C TYR A 583 -6.52 9.00 3.87
N GLY A 584 -7.02 8.48 2.75
CA GLY A 584 -8.32 8.84 2.17
C GLY A 584 -9.51 8.37 3.02
N PRO A 585 -9.65 7.06 3.30
CA PRO A 585 -10.75 6.52 4.11
C PRO A 585 -10.82 7.12 5.53
N GLY A 586 -9.68 7.48 6.11
CA GLY A 586 -9.60 8.15 7.40
C GLY A 586 -9.88 9.65 7.38
N GLY A 587 -9.95 10.29 6.20
CA GLY A 587 -10.16 11.73 6.06
C GLY A 587 -9.04 12.57 6.69
N TYR A 588 -7.79 12.10 6.64
CA TYR A 588 -6.65 12.75 7.29
C TYR A 588 -6.10 13.92 6.46
N LYS A 589 -5.46 14.85 7.17
CA LYS A 589 -4.54 15.84 6.58
C LYS A 589 -3.10 15.37 6.75
N PHE A 590 -2.19 15.88 5.91
CA PHE A 590 -0.76 15.59 6.03
C PHE A 590 -0.21 15.91 7.43
N THR A 591 -0.66 17.01 8.03
CA THR A 591 -0.27 17.43 9.39
C THR A 591 -0.69 16.44 10.48
N ASP A 592 -1.76 15.66 10.25
CA ASP A 592 -2.24 14.66 11.22
C ASP A 592 -1.20 13.52 11.34
N PHE A 593 -0.56 13.12 10.24
CA PHE A 593 0.54 12.13 10.25
C PHE A 593 1.77 12.67 10.98
N MET A 594 2.21 13.89 10.69
CA MET A 594 3.38 14.47 11.35
C MET A 594 3.20 14.57 12.87
N ARG A 595 1.99 14.96 13.31
CA ARG A 595 1.69 15.17 14.73
C ARG A 595 1.80 13.90 15.56
N ILE A 596 1.46 12.75 14.98
CA ILE A 596 1.47 11.44 15.66
C ILE A 596 2.79 10.72 15.38
N GLY A 597 3.25 10.78 14.14
CA GLY A 597 4.40 10.05 13.64
C GLY A 597 5.72 10.57 14.19
N ILE A 598 5.93 11.89 14.33
CA ILE A 598 7.20 12.41 14.85
C ILE A 598 7.49 11.93 16.29
N PRO A 599 6.56 12.07 17.26
CA PRO A 599 6.76 11.52 18.60
C PRO A 599 7.01 10.01 18.61
N LEU A 600 6.33 9.27 17.72
CA LEU A 600 6.45 7.83 17.63
C LEU A 600 7.79 7.39 17.00
N ASN A 601 8.26 8.10 15.98
CA ASN A 601 9.60 7.92 15.39
C ASN A 601 10.68 8.15 16.45
N LEU A 602 10.58 9.23 17.23
CA LEU A 602 11.51 9.50 18.34
C LEU A 602 11.48 8.41 19.41
N LEU A 603 10.30 7.89 19.75
CA LEU A 603 10.17 6.77 20.68
C LEU A 603 10.89 5.53 20.16
N PHE A 604 10.70 5.17 18.89
CA PHE A 604 11.34 4.01 18.28
C PHE A 604 12.84 4.20 18.15
N TRP A 605 13.28 5.43 17.86
CA TRP A 605 14.69 5.81 17.82
C TRP A 605 15.37 5.57 19.16
N VAL A 606 14.79 6.11 20.25
CA VAL A 606 15.34 5.92 21.60
C VAL A 606 15.40 4.44 21.97
N ILE A 607 14.31 3.68 21.76
CA ILE A 607 14.28 2.26 22.10
C ILE A 607 15.32 1.48 21.30
N THR A 608 15.43 1.73 19.99
CA THR A 608 16.32 0.97 19.11
C THR A 608 17.78 1.29 19.40
N VAL A 609 18.15 2.57 19.53
CA VAL A 609 19.54 2.96 19.83
C VAL A 609 19.96 2.47 21.21
N THR A 610 19.06 2.46 22.20
CA THR A 610 19.40 2.00 23.55
C THR A 610 19.47 0.49 23.66
N LEU A 611 18.50 -0.22 23.10
CA LEU A 611 18.35 -1.65 23.32
C LEU A 611 19.24 -2.49 22.39
N THR A 612 19.45 -2.03 21.16
CA THR A 612 20.22 -2.80 20.17
C THR A 612 21.65 -3.07 20.62
N PRO A 613 22.46 -2.09 21.08
CA PRO A 613 23.82 -2.36 21.57
C PRO A 613 23.88 -3.21 22.84
N LEU A 614 22.79 -3.28 23.61
CA LEU A 614 22.71 -4.11 24.82
C LEU A 614 22.48 -5.59 24.50
N ILE A 615 21.74 -5.88 23.42
CA ILE A 615 21.47 -7.25 22.95
C ILE A 615 22.59 -7.73 22.02
N TYR A 616 22.98 -6.85 21.09
CA TYR A 616 24.03 -7.06 20.11
C TYR A 616 25.15 -6.07 20.43
N PRO A 617 26.15 -6.43 21.25
CA PRO A 617 27.24 -5.52 21.56
C PRO A 617 28.07 -5.18 20.32
N PHE A 618 28.60 -3.94 20.33
CA PHE A 618 29.62 -3.47 19.38
C PHE A 618 30.89 -4.32 19.44
#